data_AF-A0A961TK45-F1
#
_entry.id   AF-A0A961TK45-F1
#
_cell.length_a   1.000
_cell.length_b   1.000
_cell.length_c   1.000
_cell.angle_alpha   90.00
_cell.angle_beta   90.00
_cell.angle_gamma   90.00
#
_symmetry.space_group_name_H-M   'P 1'
#
loop_
_entity.id
_entity.type
_entity.pdbx_description
1 polymer ?
#
loop_
_entity_poly.entity_id
_entity_poly.type
_entity_poly.pdbx_seq_one_letter_code
_entity_poly.pdbx_strand_id
1 'polypeptide(L)'
;LMTFYVTLRAIQNGELSPGSPVVMSAEAVRQPPSKMGLPVGAKLRVDTALQILVVKSANDLAVAIAESVAGSVPLFAERMNQEAARIGLTDSHFVNPNGLHSPSQYMSARDIAVLARRIFTDFPQYAAMFAVPAIRYRDEVDYSYNLLLERFPGTDGMKTGFVCASGYNFVVTAKRADHGLIAVLLGAFSQTERAVEGARLLLDGFGRSGGPVLDRYTRTGAPVPPASQRPRMCSERAYAERYDPGAGAAVIDSPLLQPRQVTREPLTVTLDGIDAEPSEAFLTARLVPKGEIPVPTARPDFTVVDVDGEPVTGPSHSAATIPVPTPRPLQ
;
A
#
# COMPACT_ATOMS: atom_id res chain seq x y z
N LEU A 1 -0.82 6.75 -4.42
CA LEU A 1 -1.11 6.25 -5.79
C LEU A 1 -0.86 7.33 -6.83
N MET A 2 -1.49 8.51 -6.75
CA MET A 2 -1.29 9.56 -7.76
C MET A 2 0.16 10.04 -7.84
N THR A 3 0.82 10.25 -6.70
CA THR A 3 2.27 10.57 -6.65
C THR A 3 3.12 9.56 -7.40
N PHE A 4 2.87 8.26 -7.17
CA PHE A 4 3.54 7.18 -7.87
C PHE A 4 3.29 7.25 -9.39
N TYR A 5 2.03 7.44 -9.81
CA TYR A 5 1.66 7.54 -11.22
C TYR A 5 2.33 8.73 -11.92
N VAL A 6 2.30 9.92 -11.31
CA VAL A 6 2.94 11.14 -11.85
C VAL A 6 4.45 10.96 -11.99
N THR A 7 5.12 10.37 -10.99
CA THR A 7 6.56 10.08 -11.07
C THR A 7 6.88 9.09 -12.19
N LEU A 8 6.08 8.04 -12.37
CA LEU A 8 6.28 7.10 -13.48
C LEU A 8 6.01 7.73 -14.85
N ARG A 9 5.04 8.65 -14.95
CA ARG A 9 4.83 9.44 -16.18
C ARG A 9 6.04 10.32 -16.50
N ALA A 10 6.63 10.96 -15.50
CA ALA A 10 7.84 11.75 -15.66
C ALA A 10 9.05 10.89 -16.10
N ILE A 11 9.17 9.66 -15.57
CA ILE A 11 10.16 8.68 -16.06
C ILE A 11 9.91 8.29 -17.51
N GLN A 12 8.66 7.96 -17.86
CA GLN A 12 8.28 7.58 -19.23
C GLN A 12 8.53 8.70 -20.24
N ASN A 13 8.37 9.96 -19.83
CA ASN A 13 8.64 11.13 -20.65
C ASN A 13 10.13 11.48 -20.75
N GLY A 14 11.02 10.75 -20.04
CA GLY A 14 12.47 11.01 -20.03
C GLY A 14 12.89 12.22 -19.20
N GLU A 15 12.01 12.76 -18.35
CA GLU A 15 12.32 13.89 -17.47
C GLU A 15 13.24 13.47 -16.31
N LEU A 16 13.13 12.20 -15.90
CA LEU A 16 14.04 11.53 -14.99
C LEU A 16 14.19 10.04 -15.34
N SER A 17 15.15 9.39 -14.74
CA SER A 17 15.35 7.94 -14.81
C SER A 17 15.04 7.28 -13.46
N PRO A 18 14.84 5.96 -13.40
CA PRO A 18 14.69 5.24 -12.12
C PRO A 18 15.86 5.48 -11.14
N GLY A 19 17.07 5.67 -11.67
CA GLY A 19 18.28 5.96 -10.88
C GLY A 19 18.51 7.44 -10.59
N SER A 20 17.63 8.35 -11.03
CA SER A 20 17.76 9.77 -10.72
C SER A 20 17.67 10.02 -9.21
N PRO A 21 18.38 11.03 -8.67
CA PRO A 21 18.37 11.29 -7.24
C PRO A 21 17.09 11.98 -6.80
N VAL A 22 16.50 11.48 -5.70
CA VAL A 22 15.53 12.16 -4.85
C VAL A 22 16.30 12.74 -3.68
N VAL A 23 16.21 14.05 -3.48
CA VAL A 23 16.95 14.75 -2.42
C VAL A 23 16.01 15.15 -1.30
N MET A 24 16.37 14.80 -0.07
CA MET A 24 15.60 15.16 1.13
C MET A 24 15.77 16.65 1.43
N SER A 25 14.72 17.44 1.22
CA SER A 25 14.68 18.85 1.58
C SER A 25 14.32 19.07 3.05
N ALA A 26 14.50 20.29 3.55
CA ALA A 26 14.01 20.67 4.86
C ALA A 26 12.47 20.55 4.98
N GLU A 27 11.73 20.76 3.88
CA GLU A 27 10.27 20.61 3.86
C GLU A 27 9.85 19.14 3.92
N ALA A 28 10.57 18.26 3.21
CA ALA A 28 10.36 16.82 3.29
C ALA A 28 10.59 16.29 4.71
N VAL A 29 11.70 16.64 5.35
CA VAL A 29 12.06 16.13 6.69
C VAL A 29 11.08 16.58 7.78
N ARG A 30 10.48 17.78 7.63
CA ARG A 30 9.48 18.33 8.55
C ARG A 30 8.13 17.63 8.49
N GLN A 31 7.87 16.80 7.48
CA GLN A 31 6.59 16.12 7.38
C GLN A 31 6.33 15.22 8.61
N PRO A 32 5.07 15.15 9.07
CA PRO A 32 4.69 14.26 10.16
C PRO A 32 4.82 12.78 9.72
N PRO A 33 5.08 11.85 10.65
CA PRO A 33 5.09 10.41 10.34
C PRO A 33 3.74 9.90 9.80
N SER A 34 3.67 8.80 9.04
CA SER A 34 4.74 7.88 8.63
C SER A 34 5.83 8.54 7.80
N LYS A 35 7.10 8.24 8.06
CA LYS A 35 8.27 8.83 7.39
C LYS A 35 9.52 7.98 7.56
N MET A 36 10.51 8.12 6.68
CA MET A 36 11.82 7.47 6.83
C MET A 36 12.71 8.18 7.85
N GLY A 37 12.58 9.51 7.98
CA GLY A 37 13.38 10.29 8.94
C GLY A 37 14.83 10.49 8.50
N LEU A 38 15.10 10.46 7.20
CA LEU A 38 16.42 10.75 6.64
C LEU A 38 16.80 12.23 6.88
N PRO A 39 18.09 12.55 7.06
CA PRO A 39 18.53 13.93 7.26
C PRO A 39 18.38 14.78 5.99
N VAL A 40 18.34 16.11 6.13
CA VAL A 40 18.34 17.03 4.99
C VAL A 40 19.61 16.83 4.16
N GLY A 41 19.46 16.80 2.82
CA GLY A 41 20.54 16.55 1.87
C GLY A 41 20.80 15.08 1.59
N ALA A 42 20.20 14.15 2.36
CA ALA A 42 20.19 12.73 2.03
C ALA A 42 19.65 12.51 0.62
N LYS A 43 20.22 11.53 -0.08
CA LYS A 43 19.81 11.16 -1.44
C LYS A 43 19.44 9.69 -1.49
N LEU A 44 18.48 9.40 -2.35
CA LEU A 44 18.10 8.04 -2.71
C LEU A 44 17.65 8.02 -4.17
N ARG A 45 17.78 6.87 -4.82
CA ARG A 45 17.26 6.70 -6.18
C ARG A 45 15.73 6.79 -6.19
N VAL A 46 15.17 7.24 -7.31
CA VAL A 46 13.72 7.34 -7.49
C VAL A 46 13.03 5.98 -7.35
N ASP A 47 13.58 4.92 -7.91
CA ASP A 47 13.04 3.56 -7.77
C ASP A 47 12.96 3.10 -6.31
N THR A 48 14.03 3.29 -5.54
CA THR A 48 14.07 3.07 -4.10
C THR A 48 13.04 3.92 -3.36
N ALA A 49 12.94 5.22 -3.70
CA ALA A 49 11.99 6.13 -3.07
C ALA A 49 10.54 5.70 -3.31
N LEU A 50 10.21 5.28 -4.53
CA LEU A 50 8.89 4.78 -4.89
C LEU A 50 8.56 3.46 -4.17
N GLN A 51 9.54 2.57 -4.02
CA GLN A 51 9.37 1.31 -3.30
C GLN A 51 9.04 1.55 -1.82
N ILE A 52 9.80 2.42 -1.15
CA ILE A 52 9.54 2.80 0.24
C ILE A 52 8.18 3.52 0.35
N LEU A 53 7.86 4.43 -0.57
CA LEU A 53 6.59 5.14 -0.60
C LEU A 53 5.40 4.17 -0.66
N VAL A 54 5.49 3.11 -1.46
CA VAL A 54 4.44 2.11 -1.59
C VAL A 54 4.29 1.29 -0.31
N VAL A 55 5.39 0.84 0.29
CA VAL A 55 5.38 -0.06 1.46
C VAL A 55 5.11 0.68 2.76
N LYS A 56 5.94 1.68 3.10
CA LYS A 56 5.90 2.42 4.38
C LYS A 56 4.94 3.61 4.35
N SER A 57 4.54 4.08 3.16
CA SER A 57 3.72 5.29 3.01
C SER A 57 4.40 6.55 3.57
N ALA A 58 5.71 6.66 3.38
CA ALA A 58 6.55 7.70 3.95
C ALA A 58 6.21 9.10 3.39
N ASN A 59 5.71 9.99 4.24
CA ASN A 59 5.25 11.34 3.89
C ASN A 59 6.41 12.25 3.48
N ASP A 60 7.57 12.10 4.11
CA ASP A 60 8.79 12.82 3.78
C ASP A 60 9.26 12.48 2.37
N LEU A 61 9.29 11.19 2.02
CA LEU A 61 9.63 10.76 0.65
C LEU A 61 8.63 11.24 -0.39
N ALA A 62 7.32 11.24 -0.08
CA ALA A 62 6.33 11.77 -1.01
C ALA A 62 6.59 13.25 -1.36
N VAL A 63 7.01 14.06 -0.38
CA VAL A 63 7.39 15.46 -0.60
C VAL A 63 8.71 15.56 -1.35
N ALA A 64 9.74 14.81 -0.97
CA ALA A 64 11.03 14.83 -1.64
C ALA A 64 10.91 14.40 -3.12
N ILE A 65 10.10 13.39 -3.42
CA ILE A 65 9.77 12.96 -4.79
C ILE A 65 9.09 14.11 -5.54
N ALA A 66 8.10 14.76 -4.92
CA ALA A 66 7.36 15.85 -5.55
C ALA A 66 8.27 17.02 -5.94
N GLU A 67 9.16 17.42 -5.04
CA GLU A 67 10.16 18.46 -5.30
C GLU A 67 11.16 18.03 -6.37
N SER A 68 11.57 16.76 -6.39
CA SER A 68 12.50 16.24 -7.40
C SER A 68 11.88 16.16 -8.80
N VAL A 69 10.56 15.93 -8.89
CA VAL A 69 9.84 15.77 -10.16
C VAL A 69 9.32 17.10 -10.71
N ALA A 70 8.88 18.02 -9.87
CA ALA A 70 8.21 19.26 -10.29
C ALA A 70 8.83 20.54 -9.70
N GLY A 71 9.93 20.43 -8.95
CA GLY A 71 10.61 21.55 -8.31
C GLY A 71 9.97 22.04 -7.01
N SER A 72 8.67 21.83 -6.80
CA SER A 72 7.98 22.19 -5.56
C SER A 72 6.68 21.39 -5.34
N VAL A 73 6.20 21.36 -4.11
CA VAL A 73 4.91 20.71 -3.75
C VAL A 73 3.71 21.32 -4.51
N PRO A 74 3.55 22.66 -4.62
CA PRO A 74 2.45 23.24 -5.39
C PRO A 74 2.47 22.84 -6.88
N LEU A 75 3.63 22.94 -7.53
CA LEU A 75 3.78 22.54 -8.94
C LEU A 75 3.51 21.05 -9.14
N PHE A 76 3.91 20.21 -8.19
CA PHE A 76 3.59 18.79 -8.23
C PHE A 76 2.08 18.55 -8.08
N ALA A 77 1.39 19.27 -7.19
CA ALA A 77 -0.06 19.16 -7.04
C ALA A 77 -0.81 19.60 -8.31
N GLU A 78 -0.36 20.67 -8.98
CA GLU A 78 -0.87 21.06 -10.30
C GLU A 78 -0.71 19.92 -11.31
N ARG A 79 0.47 19.31 -11.36
CA ARG A 79 0.76 18.16 -12.23
C ARG A 79 -0.10 16.94 -11.89
N MET A 80 -0.35 16.66 -10.61
CA MET A 80 -1.28 15.62 -10.17
C MET A 80 -2.69 15.87 -10.71
N ASN A 81 -3.18 17.11 -10.65
CA ASN A 81 -4.50 17.48 -11.16
C ASN A 81 -4.56 17.45 -12.70
N GLN A 82 -3.49 17.83 -13.39
CA GLN A 82 -3.39 17.70 -14.85
C GLN A 82 -3.45 16.23 -15.29
N GLU A 83 -2.68 15.36 -14.63
CA GLU A 83 -2.73 13.91 -14.88
C GLU A 83 -4.09 13.32 -14.49
N ALA A 84 -4.71 13.78 -13.41
CA ALA A 84 -6.07 13.41 -13.01
C ALA A 84 -7.07 13.69 -14.15
N ALA A 85 -7.06 14.91 -14.70
CA ALA A 85 -7.90 15.27 -15.82
C ALA A 85 -7.60 14.42 -17.07
N ARG A 86 -6.31 14.22 -17.39
CA ARG A 86 -5.87 13.44 -18.57
C ARG A 86 -6.36 11.99 -18.53
N ILE A 87 -6.34 11.35 -17.36
CA ILE A 87 -6.79 9.96 -17.22
C ILE A 87 -8.28 9.83 -16.87
N GLY A 88 -8.99 10.96 -16.83
CA GLY A 88 -10.44 11.02 -16.65
C GLY A 88 -10.89 10.85 -15.20
N LEU A 89 -10.11 11.29 -14.20
CA LEU A 89 -10.53 11.37 -12.81
C LEU A 89 -11.42 12.62 -12.63
N THR A 90 -12.72 12.45 -12.76
CA THR A 90 -13.69 13.56 -12.82
C THR A 90 -14.17 14.04 -11.44
N ASP A 91 -13.83 13.32 -10.38
CA ASP A 91 -14.28 13.57 -9.01
C ASP A 91 -13.11 13.40 -8.03
N SER A 92 -12.00 14.06 -8.36
CA SER A 92 -10.76 14.07 -7.60
C SER A 92 -10.08 15.43 -7.65
N HIS A 93 -9.46 15.83 -6.55
CA HIS A 93 -8.61 17.02 -6.48
C HIS A 93 -7.47 16.78 -5.48
N PHE A 94 -6.25 17.14 -5.90
CA PHE A 94 -5.02 16.93 -5.16
C PHE A 94 -4.40 18.28 -4.77
N VAL A 95 -3.88 18.37 -3.55
CA VAL A 95 -3.18 19.58 -3.07
C VAL A 95 -1.79 19.27 -2.49
N ASN A 96 -1.51 18.00 -2.22
CA ASN A 96 -0.21 17.54 -1.72
C ASN A 96 0.10 16.11 -2.20
N PRO A 97 1.37 15.69 -2.19
CA PRO A 97 1.79 14.37 -2.67
C PRO A 97 1.60 13.25 -1.64
N ASN A 98 1.38 13.57 -0.36
CA ASN A 98 1.42 12.59 0.74
C ASN A 98 0.04 12.17 1.24
N GLY A 99 -1.02 12.87 0.86
CA GLY A 99 -2.38 12.54 1.31
C GLY A 99 -2.75 13.14 2.67
N LEU A 100 -1.88 13.96 3.28
CA LEU A 100 -2.20 14.63 4.53
C LEU A 100 -3.46 15.50 4.36
N HIS A 101 -4.23 15.59 5.45
CA HIS A 101 -5.58 16.14 5.37
C HIS A 101 -5.58 17.59 4.91
N SER A 102 -6.39 17.85 3.89
CA SER A 102 -6.82 19.18 3.46
C SER A 102 -8.29 19.09 3.05
N PRO A 103 -9.13 20.09 3.38
CA PRO A 103 -10.54 20.08 3.00
C PRO A 103 -10.74 20.09 1.48
N SER A 104 -9.77 20.60 0.73
CA SER A 104 -9.81 20.62 -0.73
C SER A 104 -9.29 19.34 -1.37
N GLN A 105 -8.77 18.38 -0.61
CA GLN A 105 -8.23 17.13 -1.15
C GLN A 105 -9.24 15.99 -1.06
N TYR A 106 -9.65 15.45 -2.20
CA TYR A 106 -10.65 14.38 -2.27
C TYR A 106 -10.46 13.50 -3.50
N MET A 107 -11.04 12.30 -3.43
CA MET A 107 -11.18 11.36 -4.56
C MET A 107 -12.45 10.52 -4.37
N SER A 108 -13.08 10.11 -5.46
CA SER A 108 -14.13 9.09 -5.45
C SER A 108 -13.56 7.66 -5.54
N ALA A 109 -14.35 6.67 -5.11
CA ALA A 109 -13.98 5.26 -5.25
C ALA A 109 -13.75 4.85 -6.72
N ARG A 110 -14.56 5.41 -7.63
CA ARG A 110 -14.44 5.19 -9.08
C ARG A 110 -13.11 5.72 -9.61
N ASP A 111 -12.74 6.95 -9.25
CA ASP A 111 -11.49 7.55 -9.71
C ASP A 111 -10.26 6.83 -9.16
N ILE A 112 -10.33 6.35 -7.92
CA ILE A 112 -9.31 5.47 -7.35
C ILE A 112 -9.19 4.18 -8.18
N ALA A 113 -10.31 3.56 -8.58
CA ALA A 113 -10.30 2.37 -9.43
C ALA A 113 -9.70 2.64 -10.82
N VAL A 114 -10.01 3.79 -11.43
CA VAL A 114 -9.39 4.22 -12.70
C VAL A 114 -7.89 4.38 -12.52
N LEU A 115 -7.45 5.12 -11.50
CA LEU A 115 -6.03 5.35 -11.23
C LEU A 115 -5.28 4.05 -10.97
N ALA A 116 -5.84 3.15 -10.16
CA ALA A 116 -5.29 1.83 -9.93
C ALA A 116 -5.12 1.05 -11.23
N ARG A 117 -6.18 0.97 -12.06
CA ARG A 117 -6.12 0.32 -13.37
C ARG A 117 -5.04 0.93 -14.25
N ARG A 118 -4.96 2.26 -14.31
CA ARG A 118 -3.96 2.99 -15.11
C ARG A 118 -2.52 2.67 -14.69
N ILE A 119 -2.26 2.51 -13.40
CA ILE A 119 -0.93 2.09 -12.93
C ILE A 119 -0.58 0.70 -13.50
N PHE A 120 -1.49 -0.27 -13.45
CA PHE A 120 -1.23 -1.61 -13.98
C PHE A 120 -1.15 -1.67 -15.51
N THR A 121 -1.94 -0.86 -16.22
CA THR A 121 -1.97 -0.89 -17.69
C THR A 121 -0.85 -0.09 -18.33
N ASP A 122 -0.55 1.09 -17.78
CA ASP A 122 0.42 2.01 -18.37
C ASP A 122 1.85 1.67 -17.91
N PHE A 123 1.97 1.05 -16.73
CA PHE A 123 3.25 0.76 -16.07
C PHE A 123 3.35 -0.67 -15.50
N PRO A 124 3.03 -1.73 -16.29
CA PRO A 124 3.04 -3.11 -15.80
C PRO A 124 4.40 -3.54 -15.23
N GLN A 125 5.51 -2.99 -15.73
CA GLN A 125 6.86 -3.27 -15.26
C GLN A 125 7.14 -2.80 -13.82
N TYR A 126 6.34 -1.88 -13.28
CA TYR A 126 6.47 -1.39 -11.91
C TYR A 126 5.43 -2.01 -10.96
N ALA A 127 4.51 -2.82 -11.47
CA ALA A 127 3.42 -3.40 -10.68
C ALA A 127 3.91 -4.26 -9.51
N ALA A 128 5.04 -4.94 -9.66
CA ALA A 128 5.62 -5.79 -8.62
C ALA A 128 5.99 -5.04 -7.33
N MET A 129 6.23 -3.73 -7.39
CA MET A 129 6.54 -2.91 -6.20
C MET A 129 5.41 -2.97 -5.16
N PHE A 130 4.17 -3.12 -5.62
CA PHE A 130 2.98 -3.21 -4.78
C PHE A 130 2.82 -4.56 -4.07
N ALA A 131 3.50 -5.60 -4.55
CA ALA A 131 3.45 -6.94 -3.97
C ALA A 131 4.49 -7.16 -2.86
N VAL A 132 5.34 -6.16 -2.58
CA VAL A 132 6.39 -6.24 -1.56
C VAL A 132 5.76 -6.13 -0.15
N PRO A 133 5.84 -7.20 0.68
CA PRO A 133 5.19 -7.22 1.99
C PRO A 133 5.98 -6.50 3.07
N ALA A 134 7.29 -6.32 2.89
CA ALA A 134 8.16 -5.67 3.86
C ALA A 134 9.41 -5.12 3.16
N ILE A 135 9.94 -4.03 3.71
CA ILE A 135 11.28 -3.51 3.39
C ILE A 135 12.16 -3.59 4.63
N ARG A 136 13.46 -3.76 4.42
CA ARG A 136 14.47 -3.66 5.47
C ARG A 136 15.42 -2.52 5.15
N TYR A 137 15.64 -1.64 6.11
CA TYR A 137 16.69 -0.63 6.04
C TYR A 137 17.53 -0.74 7.31
N ARG A 138 18.81 -1.09 7.16
CA ARG A 138 19.69 -1.49 8.27
C ARG A 138 19.04 -2.62 9.09
N ASP A 139 18.96 -2.46 10.39
CA ASP A 139 18.38 -3.44 11.31
C ASP A 139 16.85 -3.29 11.48
N GLU A 140 16.24 -2.27 10.86
CA GLU A 140 14.81 -2.01 10.94
C GLU A 140 14.04 -2.65 9.79
N VAL A 141 12.93 -3.31 10.12
CA VAL A 141 12.01 -3.91 9.14
C VAL A 141 10.66 -3.21 9.22
N ASP A 142 10.26 -2.61 8.10
CA ASP A 142 8.95 -2.00 7.93
C ASP A 142 8.04 -2.90 7.11
N TYR A 143 6.94 -3.32 7.72
CA TYR A 143 5.91 -4.11 7.06
C TYR A 143 4.91 -3.22 6.33
N SER A 144 4.45 -3.69 5.18
CA SER A 144 3.35 -3.10 4.46
C SER A 144 2.09 -3.13 5.32
N TYR A 145 1.35 -2.02 5.34
CA TYR A 145 0.03 -1.96 5.98
C TYR A 145 -1.04 -2.78 5.23
N ASN A 146 -0.73 -3.31 4.05
CA ASN A 146 -1.61 -4.19 3.28
C ASN A 146 -1.53 -5.62 3.84
N LEU A 147 -2.41 -5.93 4.79
CA LEU A 147 -2.47 -7.23 5.45
C LEU A 147 -2.77 -8.40 4.49
N LEU A 148 -3.32 -8.14 3.30
CA LEU A 148 -3.73 -9.20 2.36
C LEU A 148 -2.52 -9.82 1.63
N LEU A 149 -1.39 -9.12 1.52
CA LEU A 149 -0.19 -9.60 0.82
C LEU A 149 0.33 -10.94 1.35
N GLU A 150 0.12 -11.22 2.64
CA GLU A 150 0.60 -12.44 3.32
C GLU A 150 -0.54 -13.31 3.86
N ARG A 151 -1.81 -12.95 3.56
CA ARG A 151 -3.00 -13.56 4.18
C ARG A 151 -4.14 -13.87 3.21
N PHE A 152 -4.09 -13.35 1.99
CA PHE A 152 -5.10 -13.62 0.97
C PHE A 152 -4.43 -14.07 -0.34
N PRO A 153 -4.64 -15.32 -0.78
CA PRO A 153 -3.99 -15.87 -1.97
C PRO A 153 -4.27 -15.05 -3.23
N GLY A 154 -3.21 -14.84 -4.02
CA GLY A 154 -3.27 -14.08 -5.26
C GLY A 154 -3.16 -12.57 -5.10
N THR A 155 -3.04 -12.04 -3.88
CA THR A 155 -2.85 -10.60 -3.65
C THR A 155 -1.53 -10.12 -4.23
N ASP A 156 -1.57 -9.08 -5.05
CA ASP A 156 -0.40 -8.48 -5.72
C ASP A 156 -0.31 -6.95 -5.58
N GLY A 157 -1.12 -6.37 -4.68
CA GLY A 157 -1.12 -4.93 -4.42
C GLY A 157 -2.27 -4.45 -3.53
N MET A 158 -2.43 -3.15 -3.29
CA MET A 158 -1.63 -2.05 -3.80
C MET A 158 -1.41 -0.96 -2.74
N LYS A 159 -2.44 -0.31 -2.17
CA LYS A 159 -2.20 0.74 -1.18
C LYS A 159 -3.31 0.93 -0.17
N THR A 160 -2.91 1.21 1.05
CA THR A 160 -3.76 1.60 2.17
C THR A 160 -3.69 3.10 2.43
N GLY A 161 -4.74 3.68 3.02
CA GLY A 161 -4.77 5.07 3.46
C GLY A 161 -5.52 5.23 4.78
N PHE A 162 -5.11 6.19 5.60
CA PHE A 162 -5.82 6.59 6.81
C PHE A 162 -5.54 8.06 7.11
N VAL A 163 -6.61 8.83 7.28
CA VAL A 163 -6.63 10.06 8.07
C VAL A 163 -7.93 10.06 8.87
N CYS A 164 -7.97 10.76 10.01
CA CYS A 164 -9.17 10.80 10.85
C CYS A 164 -10.44 11.13 10.06
N ALA A 165 -10.35 12.07 9.10
CA ALA A 165 -11.49 12.51 8.30
C ALA A 165 -12.00 11.45 7.30
N SER A 166 -11.16 10.51 6.84
CA SER A 166 -11.53 9.54 5.80
C SER A 166 -11.64 8.10 6.31
N GLY A 167 -11.28 7.82 7.57
CA GLY A 167 -11.25 6.46 8.10
C GLY A 167 -10.18 5.58 7.44
N TYR A 168 -10.34 4.26 7.55
CA TYR A 168 -9.43 3.28 6.97
C TYR A 168 -9.84 2.94 5.54
N ASN A 169 -9.02 3.35 4.58
CA ASN A 169 -9.25 3.18 3.15
C ASN A 169 -8.31 2.14 2.57
N PHE A 170 -8.77 1.42 1.56
CA PHE A 170 -8.05 0.34 0.92
C PHE A 170 -8.25 0.33 -0.58
N VAL A 171 -7.15 0.13 -1.27
CA VAL A 171 -7.16 -0.30 -2.66
C VAL A 171 -6.32 -1.58 -2.69
N VAL A 172 -6.96 -2.70 -3.04
CA VAL A 172 -6.33 -4.01 -3.05
C VAL A 172 -6.53 -4.67 -4.41
N THR A 173 -5.50 -5.36 -4.87
CA THR A 173 -5.56 -6.20 -6.06
C THR A 173 -5.26 -7.65 -5.75
N ALA A 174 -5.93 -8.52 -6.48
CA ALA A 174 -5.60 -9.93 -6.51
C ALA A 174 -5.82 -10.52 -7.90
N LYS A 175 -5.08 -11.58 -8.22
CA LYS A 175 -5.20 -12.32 -9.47
C LYS A 175 -5.48 -13.80 -9.21
N ARG A 176 -6.34 -14.38 -10.04
CA ARG A 176 -6.57 -15.84 -10.14
C ARG A 176 -6.56 -16.23 -11.61
N ALA A 177 -5.60 -17.07 -12.00
CA ALA A 177 -5.30 -17.35 -13.41
C ALA A 177 -5.17 -16.04 -14.21
N ASP A 178 -5.93 -15.86 -15.29
CA ASP A 178 -5.87 -14.67 -16.15
C ASP A 178 -6.85 -13.55 -15.73
N HIS A 179 -7.53 -13.70 -14.58
CA HIS A 179 -8.49 -12.71 -14.09
C HIS A 179 -7.90 -11.92 -12.91
N GLY A 180 -7.66 -10.63 -13.11
CA GLY A 180 -7.26 -9.69 -12.06
C GLY A 180 -8.42 -8.81 -11.60
N LEU A 181 -8.50 -8.57 -10.29
CA LEU A 181 -9.50 -7.71 -9.67
C LEU A 181 -8.85 -6.55 -8.93
N ILE A 182 -9.55 -5.42 -8.94
CA ILE A 182 -9.28 -4.24 -8.11
C ILE A 182 -10.50 -4.05 -7.21
N ALA A 183 -10.30 -4.09 -5.89
CA ALA A 183 -11.31 -3.71 -4.91
C ALA A 183 -10.93 -2.39 -4.25
N VAL A 184 -11.90 -1.46 -4.19
CA VAL A 184 -11.77 -0.15 -3.55
C VAL A 184 -12.75 -0.08 -2.39
N LEU A 185 -12.23 0.14 -1.19
CA LEU A 185 -12.99 0.28 0.05
C LEU A 185 -12.63 1.62 0.70
N LEU A 186 -13.63 2.42 1.05
CA LEU A 186 -13.44 3.71 1.71
C LEU A 186 -14.18 3.74 3.05
N GLY A 187 -13.56 4.33 4.08
CA GLY A 187 -14.25 4.65 5.33
C GLY A 187 -14.47 3.51 6.32
N ALA A 188 -13.67 2.44 6.32
CA ALA A 188 -13.72 1.42 7.37
C ALA A 188 -13.29 2.00 8.75
N PHE A 189 -13.70 1.37 9.85
CA PHE A 189 -13.47 1.86 11.22
C PHE A 189 -12.16 1.35 11.85
N SER A 190 -11.57 0.29 11.30
CA SER A 190 -10.29 -0.27 11.76
C SER A 190 -9.42 -0.83 10.64
N GLN A 191 -8.14 -1.10 10.95
CA GLN A 191 -7.23 -1.78 10.02
C GLN A 191 -7.69 -3.22 9.71
N THR A 192 -8.20 -3.94 10.71
CA THR A 192 -8.72 -5.30 10.55
C THR A 192 -9.96 -5.32 9.68
N GLU A 193 -10.97 -4.49 10.00
CA GLU A 193 -12.21 -4.41 9.22
C GLU A 193 -11.91 -4.08 7.75
N ARG A 194 -11.02 -3.12 7.52
CA ARG A 194 -10.54 -2.78 6.18
C ARG A 194 -10.01 -4.00 5.43
N ALA A 195 -9.20 -4.83 6.09
CA ALA A 195 -8.62 -6.02 5.47
C ALA A 195 -9.70 -7.09 5.20
N VAL A 196 -10.57 -7.36 6.17
CA VAL A 196 -11.64 -8.36 6.04
C VAL A 196 -12.61 -7.98 4.93
N GLU A 197 -13.08 -6.74 4.89
CA GLU A 197 -13.99 -6.26 3.84
C GLU A 197 -13.30 -6.21 2.48
N GLY A 198 -12.02 -5.85 2.42
CA GLY A 198 -11.24 -5.94 1.18
C GLY A 198 -11.16 -7.37 0.64
N ALA A 199 -10.91 -8.36 1.51
CA ALA A 199 -10.90 -9.76 1.13
C ALA A 199 -12.28 -10.26 0.68
N ARG A 200 -13.35 -9.82 1.36
CA ARG A 200 -14.73 -10.13 1.00
C ARG A 200 -15.09 -9.60 -0.38
N LEU A 201 -14.76 -8.34 -0.68
CA LEU A 201 -14.99 -7.72 -1.99
C LEU A 201 -14.24 -8.46 -3.12
N LEU A 202 -12.99 -8.88 -2.88
CA LEU A 202 -12.24 -9.68 -3.85
C LEU A 202 -12.90 -11.05 -4.06
N LEU A 203 -13.30 -11.73 -2.99
CA LEU A 203 -13.95 -13.04 -3.08
C LEU A 203 -15.28 -12.97 -3.85
N ASP A 204 -16.13 -12.00 -3.50
CA ASP A 204 -17.38 -11.72 -4.19
C ASP A 204 -17.13 -11.41 -5.68
N GLY A 205 -16.11 -10.62 -5.98
CA GLY A 205 -15.71 -10.27 -7.34
C GLY A 205 -15.27 -11.48 -8.16
N PHE A 206 -14.51 -12.41 -7.57
CA PHE A 206 -14.10 -13.64 -8.26
C PHE A 206 -15.25 -14.61 -8.51
N GLY A 207 -16.32 -14.54 -7.70
CA GLY A 207 -17.55 -15.30 -7.89
C GLY A 207 -18.50 -14.70 -8.95
N ARG A 208 -18.18 -13.52 -9.49
CA ARG A 208 -19.02 -12.82 -10.47
C ARG A 208 -18.44 -12.92 -11.89
N SER A 209 -19.34 -12.95 -12.87
CA SER A 209 -19.00 -12.80 -14.29
C SER A 209 -19.71 -11.56 -14.85
N GLY A 210 -18.94 -10.70 -15.51
CA GLY A 210 -19.45 -9.45 -16.10
C GLY A 210 -19.88 -8.40 -15.07
N GLY A 211 -20.46 -7.32 -15.59
CA GLY A 211 -20.91 -6.16 -14.82
C GLY A 211 -20.90 -4.90 -15.67
N PRO A 212 -21.46 -3.79 -15.16
CA PRO A 212 -21.31 -2.50 -15.81
C PRO A 212 -19.82 -2.12 -15.94
N VAL A 213 -19.44 -1.59 -17.10
CA VAL A 213 -18.10 -1.04 -17.29
C VAL A 213 -17.90 0.22 -16.44
N LEU A 214 -16.66 0.48 -16.03
CA LEU A 214 -16.30 1.59 -15.14
C LEU A 214 -16.76 2.97 -15.67
N ASP A 215 -16.84 3.11 -17.00
CA ASP A 215 -17.29 4.33 -17.68
C ASP A 215 -18.77 4.66 -17.45
N ARG A 216 -19.56 3.70 -16.95
CA ARG A 216 -20.96 3.96 -16.55
C ARG A 216 -21.08 4.65 -15.20
N TYR A 217 -20.02 4.64 -14.39
CA TYR A 217 -20.00 5.25 -13.06
C TYR A 217 -19.43 6.67 -13.12
N THR A 218 -20.03 7.53 -13.95
CA THR A 218 -19.71 8.96 -13.98
C THR A 218 -20.44 9.72 -12.89
N ARG A 219 -19.85 10.80 -12.36
CA ARG A 219 -20.52 11.65 -11.38
C ARG A 219 -21.81 12.21 -11.96
N THR A 220 -22.92 11.96 -11.28
CA THR A 220 -24.21 12.60 -11.56
C THR A 220 -24.47 13.64 -10.47
N GLY A 221 -24.54 14.92 -10.83
CA GLY A 221 -24.84 16.01 -9.90
C GLY A 221 -23.62 16.80 -9.39
N ALA A 222 -23.90 17.73 -8.47
CA ALA A 222 -22.89 18.58 -7.86
C ALA A 222 -22.03 17.79 -6.85
N PRO A 223 -20.75 18.17 -6.65
CA PRO A 223 -19.94 17.59 -5.58
C PRO A 223 -20.61 17.79 -4.23
N VAL A 224 -20.73 16.72 -3.45
CA VAL A 224 -21.14 16.80 -2.05
C VAL A 224 -19.86 16.76 -1.21
N PRO A 225 -19.69 17.68 -0.24
CA PRO A 225 -18.54 17.62 0.66
C PRO A 225 -18.46 16.25 1.36
N PRO A 226 -17.29 15.62 1.43
CA PRO A 226 -17.15 14.32 2.08
C PRO A 226 -17.45 14.43 3.57
N ALA A 227 -18.24 13.49 4.09
CA ALA A 227 -18.51 13.40 5.53
C ALA A 227 -17.21 13.10 6.30
N SER A 228 -16.88 13.93 7.29
CA SER A 228 -15.70 13.71 8.12
C SER A 228 -15.94 12.61 9.14
N GLN A 229 -15.13 11.56 9.07
CA GLN A 229 -15.12 10.47 10.05
C GLN A 229 -14.36 10.83 11.34
N ARG A 230 -13.76 12.03 11.44
CA ARG A 230 -12.86 12.41 12.55
C ARG A 230 -13.48 12.20 13.94
N PRO A 231 -14.75 12.59 14.22
CA PRO A 231 -15.35 12.40 15.55
C PRO A 231 -15.42 10.93 15.98
N ARG A 232 -15.54 10.03 15.00
CA ARG A 232 -15.61 8.58 15.24
C ARG A 232 -14.24 7.90 15.18
N MET A 233 -13.31 8.42 14.38
CA MET A 233 -12.00 7.79 14.14
C MET A 233 -10.91 8.19 15.12
N CYS A 234 -10.95 9.40 15.66
CA CYS A 234 -9.84 9.92 16.46
C CYS A 234 -10.32 10.39 17.84
N SER A 235 -11.36 9.75 18.37
CA SER A 235 -11.72 9.82 19.78
C SER A 235 -10.86 8.84 20.59
N GLU A 236 -10.66 9.13 21.89
CA GLU A 236 -9.92 8.23 22.80
C GLU A 236 -10.54 6.84 22.84
N ARG A 237 -11.88 6.77 22.85
CA ARG A 237 -12.64 5.52 22.78
C ARG A 237 -12.30 4.70 21.54
N ALA A 238 -12.29 5.32 20.36
CA ALA A 238 -11.97 4.65 19.12
C ALA A 238 -10.50 4.19 19.04
N TYR A 239 -9.60 4.83 19.80
CA TYR A 239 -8.22 4.37 19.94
C TYR A 239 -8.14 3.12 20.81
N ALA A 240 -8.84 3.10 21.95
CA ALA A 240 -8.88 1.96 22.87
C ALA A 240 -9.52 0.71 22.24
N GLU A 241 -10.54 0.88 21.39
CA GLU A 241 -11.25 -0.22 20.72
C GLU A 241 -10.45 -0.90 19.58
N ARG A 242 -9.29 -0.37 19.18
CA ARG A 242 -8.48 -0.90 18.05
C ARG A 242 -7.53 -2.03 18.42
N TYR A 243 -7.22 -2.16 19.69
CA TYR A 243 -6.21 -3.08 20.20
C TYR A 243 -6.84 -3.95 21.28
N ASP A 244 -6.39 -5.21 21.39
CA ASP A 244 -6.76 -6.04 22.52
C ASP A 244 -6.34 -5.32 23.83
N PRO A 245 -7.28 -5.11 24.79
CA PRO A 245 -6.99 -4.46 26.06
C PRO A 245 -5.90 -5.14 26.91
N GLY A 246 -5.51 -6.40 26.62
CA GLY A 246 -4.48 -7.12 27.38
C GLY A 246 -3.11 -7.26 26.69
N ALA A 247 -3.05 -7.29 25.35
CA ALA A 247 -1.86 -7.70 24.61
C ALA A 247 -1.37 -6.70 23.55
N GLY A 248 -2.16 -5.67 23.21
CA GLY A 248 -1.79 -4.68 22.19
C GLY A 248 -1.79 -5.20 20.75
N ALA A 249 -2.12 -6.47 20.52
CA ALA A 249 -2.19 -7.07 19.19
C ALA A 249 -3.48 -6.66 18.44
N ALA A 250 -3.41 -6.58 17.11
CA ALA A 250 -4.60 -6.46 16.28
C ALA A 250 -5.35 -7.80 16.28
N VAL A 251 -6.59 -7.81 16.75
CA VAL A 251 -7.47 -8.99 16.68
C VAL A 251 -7.88 -9.18 15.22
N ILE A 252 -7.54 -10.32 14.62
CA ILE A 252 -7.94 -10.70 13.25
C ILE A 252 -8.62 -12.07 13.32
N ASP A 253 -9.90 -12.07 13.70
CA ASP A 253 -10.74 -13.26 13.71
C ASP A 253 -11.61 -13.27 12.46
N SER A 254 -11.05 -13.73 11.34
CA SER A 254 -11.79 -13.81 10.08
C SER A 254 -11.47 -15.11 9.33
N PRO A 255 -12.49 -15.87 8.90
CA PRO A 255 -12.26 -17.05 8.06
C PRO A 255 -11.75 -16.69 6.66
N LEU A 256 -11.80 -15.41 6.26
CA LEU A 256 -11.35 -14.94 4.95
C LEU A 256 -9.85 -14.66 4.89
N LEU A 257 -9.20 -14.49 6.05
CA LEU A 257 -7.79 -14.16 6.13
C LEU A 257 -7.03 -15.33 6.73
N GLN A 258 -6.05 -15.85 5.99
CA GLN A 258 -5.19 -16.90 6.51
C GLN A 258 -4.27 -16.35 7.61
N PRO A 259 -3.80 -17.21 8.53
CA PRO A 259 -2.66 -16.87 9.38
C PRO A 259 -1.51 -16.36 8.50
N ARG A 260 -0.75 -15.41 9.03
CA ARG A 260 0.38 -14.82 8.30
C ARG A 260 1.35 -15.93 7.92
N GLN A 261 1.49 -16.18 6.62
CA GLN A 261 2.56 -17.03 6.13
C GLN A 261 3.80 -16.17 5.98
N VAL A 262 4.63 -16.09 7.03
CA VAL A 262 5.93 -15.43 6.96
C VAL A 262 6.82 -16.23 6.02
N THR A 263 6.72 -15.94 4.73
CA THR A 263 7.36 -16.73 3.66
C THR A 263 8.28 -15.90 2.78
N ARG A 264 8.20 -14.56 2.87
CA ARG A 264 8.98 -13.65 2.03
C ARG A 264 9.94 -12.85 2.88
N GLU A 265 11.22 -12.95 2.57
CA GLU A 265 12.22 -12.08 3.17
C GLU A 265 11.91 -10.61 2.82
N PRO A 266 12.07 -9.67 3.77
CA PRO A 266 11.95 -8.25 3.49
C PRO A 266 12.93 -7.82 2.40
N LEU A 267 12.45 -6.96 1.49
CA LEU A 267 13.30 -6.36 0.47
C LEU A 267 14.30 -5.41 1.13
N THR A 268 15.59 -5.72 1.04
CA THR A 268 16.64 -4.85 1.54
C THR A 268 16.73 -3.58 0.68
N VAL A 269 16.66 -2.44 1.35
CA VAL A 269 16.78 -1.12 0.74
C VAL A 269 18.13 -0.53 1.14
N THR A 270 18.87 -0.05 0.14
CA THR A 270 20.13 0.68 0.29
C THR A 270 19.96 2.13 -0.16
N LEU A 271 20.57 3.07 0.56
CA LEU A 271 20.53 4.49 0.25
C LEU A 271 21.86 4.94 -0.36
N ASP A 272 21.86 5.22 -1.65
CA ASP A 272 23.05 5.65 -2.39
C ASP A 272 23.72 6.88 -1.75
N GLY A 273 25.02 6.75 -1.43
CA GLY A 273 25.82 7.83 -0.82
C GLY A 273 25.61 8.01 0.68
N ILE A 274 24.73 7.22 1.30
CA ILE A 274 24.63 7.05 2.76
C ILE A 274 25.15 5.67 3.16
N ASP A 275 24.79 4.65 2.39
CA ASP A 275 25.32 3.30 2.49
C ASP A 275 26.36 3.10 1.35
N ALA A 276 27.48 2.43 1.65
CA ALA A 276 28.51 2.18 0.66
C ALA A 276 28.05 1.12 -0.37
N GLU A 277 28.29 1.42 -1.65
CA GLU A 277 27.94 0.68 -2.89
C GLU A 277 26.45 0.65 -3.31
N PRO A 278 26.12 1.07 -4.55
CA PRO A 278 24.77 0.92 -5.10
C PRO A 278 24.46 -0.56 -5.34
N SER A 279 23.29 -1.04 -4.90
CA SER A 279 22.91 -2.42 -5.17
C SER A 279 22.38 -2.60 -6.60
N GLU A 280 23.00 -3.51 -7.35
CA GLU A 280 22.53 -4.08 -8.64
C GLU A 280 21.19 -4.84 -8.51
N ALA A 281 20.63 -4.95 -7.31
CA ALA A 281 19.55 -5.90 -6.97
C ALA A 281 18.17 -5.55 -7.54
N PHE A 282 18.02 -4.46 -8.28
CA PHE A 282 16.70 -3.97 -8.70
C PHE A 282 16.15 -4.64 -9.97
N LEU A 283 17.00 -5.24 -10.81
CA LEU A 283 16.55 -5.95 -12.04
C LEU A 283 16.39 -7.47 -11.84
N THR A 284 16.79 -8.01 -10.69
CA THR A 284 16.78 -9.45 -10.41
C THR A 284 15.64 -9.92 -9.51
N ALA A 285 14.58 -9.13 -9.33
CA ALA A 285 13.25 -9.70 -9.14
C ALA A 285 12.82 -10.38 -10.45
N ARG A 286 13.53 -11.46 -10.81
CA ARG A 286 13.27 -12.27 -11.99
C ARG A 286 11.84 -12.75 -11.90
N LEU A 287 11.09 -12.37 -12.93
CA LEU A 287 10.05 -13.18 -13.56
C LEU A 287 10.41 -14.66 -13.39
N VAL A 288 9.65 -15.42 -12.60
CA VAL A 288 9.59 -16.87 -12.81
C VAL A 288 9.00 -17.04 -14.21
N PRO A 289 9.73 -17.61 -15.19
CA PRO A 289 9.17 -17.82 -16.51
C PRO A 289 7.93 -18.70 -16.39
N LYS A 290 6.93 -18.43 -17.25
CA LYS A 290 5.60 -19.08 -17.30
C LYS A 290 5.61 -20.62 -17.43
N GLY A 291 6.79 -21.26 -17.47
CA GLY A 291 6.98 -22.71 -17.68
C GLY A 291 7.33 -23.54 -16.45
N GLU A 292 7.57 -22.95 -15.27
CA GLU A 292 7.93 -23.70 -14.05
C GLU A 292 6.88 -23.54 -12.93
N ILE A 293 5.59 -23.60 -13.28
CA ILE A 293 4.52 -23.76 -12.29
C ILE A 293 4.15 -25.26 -12.28
N PRO A 294 4.55 -26.04 -11.26
CA PRO A 294 4.12 -27.43 -11.15
C PRO A 294 2.59 -27.48 -11.08
N VAL A 295 1.97 -28.30 -11.93
CA VAL A 295 0.54 -28.59 -11.84
C VAL A 295 0.27 -29.18 -10.45
N PRO A 296 -0.68 -28.65 -9.65
CA PRO A 296 -0.95 -29.18 -8.32
C PRO A 296 -1.45 -30.62 -8.41
N THR A 297 -0.65 -31.57 -7.92
CA THR A 297 -1.16 -32.92 -7.62
C THR A 297 -1.92 -32.87 -6.29
N ALA A 298 -2.91 -33.74 -6.12
CA ALA A 298 -3.61 -33.90 -4.86
C ALA A 298 -2.59 -34.11 -3.72
N ARG A 299 -2.72 -33.30 -2.67
CA ARG A 299 -1.85 -33.34 -1.50
C ARG A 299 -2.04 -34.70 -0.78
N PRO A 300 -0.98 -35.46 -0.46
CA PRO A 300 -1.10 -36.62 0.42
C PRO A 300 -1.55 -36.17 1.82
N ASP A 301 -2.37 -36.97 2.50
CA ASP A 301 -2.75 -36.71 3.89
C ASP A 301 -1.51 -36.72 4.78
N PHE A 302 -1.23 -35.59 5.44
CA PHE A 302 -0.15 -35.48 6.43
C PHE A 302 -0.74 -35.44 7.83
N THR A 303 -0.33 -36.39 8.67
CA THR A 303 -0.43 -36.32 10.13
C THR A 303 0.55 -35.27 10.64
N VAL A 304 0.08 -34.33 11.45
CA VAL A 304 0.93 -33.30 12.08
C VAL A 304 1.76 -33.96 13.19
N VAL A 305 3.08 -33.81 13.11
CA VAL A 305 4.04 -34.21 14.13
C VAL A 305 4.76 -32.98 14.70
N ASP A 306 5.22 -33.05 15.95
CA ASP A 306 5.97 -31.96 16.60
C ASP A 306 7.46 -31.93 16.23
N VAL A 307 8.22 -31.04 16.88
CA VAL A 307 9.67 -30.83 16.63
C VAL A 307 10.54 -32.05 16.96
N ASP A 308 10.00 -33.01 17.72
CA ASP A 308 10.66 -34.27 18.07
C ASP A 308 10.11 -35.46 17.26
N GLY A 309 9.12 -35.24 16.40
CA GLY A 309 8.58 -36.22 15.45
C GLY A 309 7.38 -37.04 15.95
N GLU A 310 6.75 -36.65 17.05
CA GLU A 310 5.60 -37.38 17.63
C GLU A 310 4.24 -36.80 17.15
N PRO A 311 3.20 -37.64 16.93
CA PRO A 311 1.90 -37.18 16.42
C PRO A 311 1.15 -36.27 17.39
N VAL A 312 0.75 -35.08 16.94
CA VAL A 312 0.04 -34.09 17.77
C VAL A 312 -1.47 -34.35 17.72
N THR A 313 -2.05 -34.86 18.80
CA THR A 313 -3.50 -34.82 19.04
C THR A 313 -3.85 -33.55 19.82
N GLY A 314 -4.75 -32.70 19.30
CA GLY A 314 -5.06 -31.35 19.81
C GLY A 314 -5.48 -31.27 21.29
N PRO A 315 -5.61 -30.06 21.87
CA PRO A 315 -6.45 -28.99 21.32
C PRO A 315 -5.82 -27.57 21.30
N SER A 316 -6.48 -26.67 20.55
CA SER A 316 -6.56 -25.20 20.69
C SER A 316 -5.45 -24.54 21.51
N HIS A 317 -4.55 -23.74 20.90
CA HIS A 317 -4.04 -22.51 21.54
C HIS A 317 -3.34 -21.48 20.61
N SER A 318 -3.67 -20.24 20.95
CA SER A 318 -2.95 -18.94 20.87
C SER A 318 -2.33 -18.48 19.55
N ALA A 319 -2.91 -17.38 19.03
CA ALA A 319 -2.32 -16.49 18.07
C ALA A 319 -0.92 -16.02 18.53
N ALA A 320 0.09 -16.25 17.69
CA ALA A 320 1.43 -15.72 17.90
C ALA A 320 1.42 -14.19 17.92
N THR A 321 1.99 -13.61 18.97
CA THR A 321 2.04 -12.18 19.25
C THR A 321 2.92 -11.45 18.23
N ILE A 322 2.35 -10.44 17.57
CA ILE A 322 3.05 -9.56 16.64
C ILE A 322 3.75 -8.45 17.45
N PRO A 323 5.02 -8.11 17.20
CA PRO A 323 5.64 -6.93 17.79
C PRO A 323 4.98 -5.64 17.26
N VAL A 324 4.53 -4.78 18.17
CA VAL A 324 3.76 -3.56 17.86
C VAL A 324 4.64 -2.32 18.10
N PRO A 325 4.57 -1.28 17.23
CA PRO A 325 5.15 0.03 17.52
C PRO A 325 4.57 0.63 18.80
N THR A 326 5.42 1.18 19.66
CA THR A 326 5.02 1.73 20.96
C THR A 326 4.02 2.89 20.85
N PRO A 327 3.10 3.04 21.82
CA PRO A 327 2.13 4.14 21.84
C PRO A 327 2.84 5.50 21.89
N ARG A 328 2.38 6.45 21.06
CA ARG A 328 2.84 7.85 21.12
C ARG A 328 2.03 8.66 22.14
N PRO A 329 2.67 9.61 22.85
CA PRO A 329 1.94 10.62 23.63
C PRO A 329 1.18 11.57 22.70
N LEU A 330 0.00 12.00 23.14
CA LEU A 330 -0.78 13.04 22.48
C LEU A 330 -0.07 14.40 22.67
N GLN A 331 0.30 15.06 21.57
CA GLN A 331 0.48 16.51 21.49
C GLN A 331 -0.50 17.07 20.46
#